data_AF-A0A401ZSU8-F1
#
_entry.id   AF-A0A401ZSU8-F1
#
_cell.length_a   1.000
_cell.length_b   1.000
_cell.length_c   1.000
_cell.angle_alpha   90.00
_cell.angle_beta   90.00
_cell.angle_gamma   90.00
#
_symmetry.space_group_name_H-M   'P 1'
#
loop_
_entity.id
_entity.type
_entity.pdbx_description
1 polymer ?
#
loop_
_entity_poly.entity_id
_entity_poly.type
_entity_poly.pdbx_seq_one_letter_code
_entity_poly.pdbx_strand_id
1 'polypeptide(L)'
;MYLEDILSVCLQGLNSRYPDHVIDINLEIMTLTDIDAKGWKADELIKHLNEKAPHFLQKMARMIVDSCETVIYLLDISEETPALWLHCQGKLPPCHEHSRKAQKVGQQNMIANL
;
A
#
# COMPACT_ATOMS: atom_id res chain seq x y z
N MET A 1 2.02 -2.83 5.42
CA MET A 1 3.04 -3.61 4.70
C MET A 1 3.94 -2.64 3.97
N TYR A 2 5.24 -2.86 4.05
CA TYR A 2 6.25 -2.14 3.31
C TYR A 2 7.06 -3.16 2.51
N LEU A 3 7.31 -2.90 1.24
CA LEU A 3 8.15 -3.73 0.40
C LEU A 3 8.86 -2.84 -0.62
N GLU A 4 10.18 -2.98 -0.71
CA GLU A 4 11.00 -2.29 -1.70
C GLU A 4 11.76 -3.35 -2.50
N ASP A 5 11.36 -3.54 -3.75
CA ASP A 5 11.89 -4.54 -4.68
C ASP A 5 11.42 -4.16 -6.09
N ILE A 6 11.74 -4.96 -7.11
CA ILE A 6 11.23 -4.71 -8.46
C ILE A 6 9.69 -4.80 -8.50
N LEU A 7 9.08 -4.03 -9.42
CA LEU A 7 7.62 -3.92 -9.51
C LEU A 7 6.91 -5.28 -9.61
N SER A 8 7.47 -6.25 -10.34
CA SER A 8 6.86 -7.59 -10.43
C SER A 8 6.75 -8.30 -9.08
N VAL A 9 7.78 -8.21 -8.23
CA VAL A 9 7.78 -8.78 -6.87
C VAL A 9 6.79 -8.03 -5.98
N CYS A 10 6.72 -6.70 -6.09
CA CYS A 10 5.73 -5.90 -5.38
C CYS A 10 4.29 -6.31 -5.74
N LEU A 11 3.97 -6.44 -7.02
CA LEU A 11 2.64 -6.85 -7.49
C LEU A 11 2.31 -8.31 -7.11
N GLN A 12 3.28 -9.22 -7.16
CA GLN A 12 3.09 -10.59 -6.68
C GLN A 12 2.83 -10.63 -5.16
N GLY A 13 3.59 -9.84 -4.40
CA GLY A 13 3.42 -9.69 -2.96
C GLY A 13 2.06 -9.10 -2.58
N LEU A 14 1.56 -8.14 -3.38
CA LEU A 14 0.22 -7.60 -3.26
C LEU A 14 -0.83 -8.69 -3.54
N ASN A 15 -0.73 -9.39 -4.67
CA ASN A 15 -1.69 -10.42 -5.07
C ASN A 15 -1.80 -11.53 -4.01
N SER A 16 -0.68 -11.95 -3.44
CA SER A 16 -0.65 -13.02 -2.45
C SER A 16 -1.29 -12.63 -1.11
N ARG A 17 -1.19 -11.37 -0.68
CA ARG A 17 -1.68 -10.92 0.64
C ARG A 17 -3.03 -10.22 0.58
N TYR A 18 -3.31 -9.61 -0.56
CA TYR A 18 -4.45 -8.72 -0.78
C TYR A 18 -5.09 -8.98 -2.17
N PRO A 19 -5.54 -10.21 -2.46
CA PRO A 19 -6.02 -10.60 -3.80
C PRO A 19 -7.24 -9.79 -4.28
N ASP A 20 -8.00 -9.22 -3.33
CA ASP A 20 -9.19 -8.44 -3.65
C ASP A 20 -8.90 -6.97 -3.97
N HIS A 21 -7.68 -6.49 -3.77
CA HIS A 21 -7.34 -5.11 -4.13
C HIS A 21 -7.46 -4.89 -5.63
N VAL A 22 -7.85 -3.68 -5.98
CA VAL A 22 -7.81 -3.19 -7.35
C VAL A 22 -6.78 -2.08 -7.47
N ILE A 23 -6.17 -2.00 -8.65
CA ILE A 23 -5.03 -1.13 -8.91
C ILE A 23 -5.44 -0.13 -9.99
N ASP A 24 -5.26 1.15 -9.68
CA ASP A 24 -5.36 2.23 -10.64
C ASP A 24 -3.95 2.68 -11.03
N ILE A 25 -3.76 2.99 -12.31
CA ILE A 25 -2.48 3.34 -12.92
C ILE A 25 -2.41 4.85 -13.09
N ASN A 26 -1.32 5.44 -12.62
CA ASN A 26 -1.01 6.82 -12.90
C ASN A 26 -0.37 6.95 -14.29
N LEU A 27 -1.19 7.29 -15.29
CA LEU A 27 -0.73 7.44 -16.68
C LEU A 27 0.26 8.61 -16.89
N GLU A 28 0.34 9.56 -15.95
CA GLU A 28 1.35 10.63 -15.98
C GLU A 28 2.75 10.09 -15.67
N ILE A 29 2.84 9.04 -14.84
CA ILE A 29 4.11 8.40 -14.44
C ILE A 29 4.41 7.19 -15.33
N MET A 30 3.42 6.32 -15.51
CA MET A 30 3.50 5.18 -16.41
C MET A 30 2.95 5.64 -17.75
N THR A 31 3.82 6.17 -18.61
CA THR A 31 3.50 6.68 -19.95
C THR A 31 3.08 5.56 -20.91
N LEU A 32 2.05 4.81 -20.54
CA LEU A 32 1.48 3.69 -21.26
C LEU A 32 0.40 4.20 -22.21
N THR A 33 0.47 3.75 -23.46
CA THR A 33 -0.57 4.01 -24.46
C THR A 33 -1.43 2.74 -24.59
N ASP A 34 -2.76 2.90 -24.65
CA ASP A 34 -3.73 1.81 -24.89
C ASP A 34 -3.94 0.86 -23.69
N ILE A 35 -4.12 1.43 -22.50
CA ILE A 35 -4.49 0.70 -21.28
C ILE A 35 -5.56 1.46 -20.50
N ASP A 36 -6.50 0.73 -19.91
CA ASP A 36 -7.43 1.31 -18.95
C ASP A 36 -6.67 1.76 -17.71
N ALA A 37 -6.96 2.96 -17.21
CA ALA A 37 -6.23 3.51 -16.07
C ALA A 37 -6.69 2.92 -14.72
N LYS A 38 -7.73 2.09 -14.67
CA LYS A 38 -8.41 1.77 -13.40
C LYS A 38 -8.83 0.32 -13.26
N GLY A 39 -8.90 -0.14 -12.02
CA GLY A 39 -9.62 -1.35 -11.63
C GLY A 39 -8.90 -2.67 -11.87
N TRP A 40 -7.59 -2.65 -12.09
CA TRP A 40 -6.83 -3.85 -12.43
C TRP A 40 -6.66 -4.80 -11.25
N LYS A 41 -6.74 -6.10 -11.50
CA LYS A 41 -6.15 -7.08 -10.59
C LYS A 41 -4.64 -7.16 -10.77
N ALA A 42 -3.93 -7.53 -9.70
CA ALA A 42 -2.47 -7.53 -9.69
C ALA A 42 -1.88 -8.52 -10.71
N ASP A 43 -2.46 -9.70 -10.86
CA ASP A 43 -2.06 -10.72 -11.83
C ASP A 43 -2.38 -10.30 -13.28
N GLU A 44 -3.56 -9.72 -13.51
CA GLU A 44 -3.95 -9.15 -14.80
C GLU A 44 -2.99 -8.03 -15.22
N LEU A 45 -2.64 -7.12 -14.30
CA LEU A 45 -1.70 -6.04 -14.54
C LEU A 45 -0.30 -6.57 -14.84
N ILE A 46 0.20 -7.56 -14.09
CA ILE A 46 1.50 -8.21 -14.36
C ILE A 46 1.50 -8.77 -15.78
N LYS A 47 0.45 -9.50 -16.16
CA LYS A 47 0.37 -10.10 -17.50
C LYS A 47 0.38 -9.03 -18.59
N HIS A 48 -0.45 -7.99 -18.44
CA HIS A 48 -0.54 -6.90 -19.39
C HIS A 48 0.81 -6.17 -19.54
N LEU A 49 1.45 -5.80 -18.42
CA LEU A 49 2.76 -5.14 -18.45
C LEU A 49 3.82 -6.04 -19.06
N ASN A 50 3.81 -7.35 -18.80
CA ASN A 50 4.77 -8.27 -19.40
C ASN A 50 4.65 -8.32 -20.93
N GLU A 51 3.43 -8.20 -21.46
CA GLU A 51 3.17 -8.22 -22.90
C GLU A 51 3.48 -6.88 -23.58
N LYS A 52 3.15 -5.75 -22.95
CA LYS A 52 3.17 -4.42 -23.58
C LYS A 52 4.36 -3.56 -23.18
N ALA A 53 4.80 -3.68 -21.93
CA ALA A 53 5.82 -2.80 -21.36
C ALA A 53 6.63 -3.51 -20.26
N PRO A 54 7.32 -4.64 -20.57
CA PRO A 54 7.95 -5.50 -19.56
C PRO A 54 9.06 -4.79 -18.77
N HIS A 55 9.61 -3.71 -19.31
CA HIS A 55 10.61 -2.89 -18.64
C HIS A 55 10.09 -2.28 -17.33
N PHE A 56 8.79 -1.97 -17.21
CA PHE A 56 8.23 -1.48 -15.94
C PHE A 56 8.29 -2.53 -14.83
N LEU A 57 8.12 -3.82 -15.16
CA LEU A 57 8.13 -4.91 -14.18
C LEU A 57 9.50 -5.12 -13.50
N GLN A 58 10.56 -4.61 -14.12
CA GLN A 58 11.94 -4.69 -13.63
C GLN A 58 12.42 -3.42 -12.93
N LYS A 59 11.62 -2.36 -12.91
CA LYS A 59 11.97 -1.11 -12.23
C LYS A 59 11.87 -1.28 -10.72
N MET A 60 12.77 -0.61 -10.00
CA MET A 60 12.72 -0.56 -8.55
C MET A 60 11.44 0.14 -8.10
N ALA A 61 10.73 -0.49 -7.19
CA ALA A 61 9.45 -0.05 -6.70
C ALA A 61 9.41 -0.06 -5.18
N ARG A 62 8.67 0.88 -4.61
CA ARG A 62 8.34 0.92 -3.19
C ARG A 62 6.84 0.81 -3.02
N MET A 63 6.39 -0.29 -2.42
CA MET A 63 5.01 -0.54 -2.08
C MET A 63 4.76 -0.25 -0.60
N ILE A 64 3.74 0.59 -0.35
CA ILE A 64 3.25 0.94 0.97
C ILE A 64 1.77 0.58 1.02
N VAL A 65 1.38 -0.20 2.03
CA VAL A 65 -0.01 -0.59 2.30
C VAL A 65 -0.26 -0.47 3.80
N ASP A 66 -0.73 0.67 4.25
CA ASP A 66 -1.12 0.89 5.64
C ASP A 66 -2.48 1.61 5.76
N SER A 67 -2.83 2.08 6.96
CA SER A 67 -4.11 2.74 7.21
C SER A 67 -4.22 4.15 6.61
N CYS A 68 -3.09 4.76 6.26
CA CYS A 68 -2.98 6.13 5.76
C CYS A 68 -2.73 6.15 4.25
N GLU A 69 -1.94 5.20 3.75
CA GLU A 69 -1.44 5.21 2.39
C GLU A 69 -1.38 3.79 1.79
N THR A 70 -1.89 3.68 0.56
CA THR A 70 -1.95 2.42 -0.20
C THR A 70 -1.52 2.68 -1.63
N VAL A 71 -0.22 2.63 -1.90
CA VAL A 71 0.38 3.06 -3.17
C VAL A 71 1.63 2.26 -3.53
N ILE A 72 2.02 2.33 -4.81
CA ILE A 72 3.32 1.86 -5.29
C ILE A 72 4.00 3.00 -6.05
N TYR A 73 5.21 3.33 -5.62
CA TYR A 73 6.13 4.25 -6.30
C TYR A 73 7.06 3.46 -7.22
N LEU A 74 7.44 4.06 -8.35
CA LEU A 74 8.54 3.59 -9.18
C LEU A 74 9.73 4.52 -8.96
N LEU A 75 10.68 4.07 -8.13
CA LEU A 75 11.76 4.91 -7.61
C LEU A 75 12.68 5.45 -8.72
N ASP A 76 12.80 4.71 -9.82
CA ASP A 76 13.57 5.13 -11.00
C ASP A 76 12.88 6.24 -11.82
N ILE A 77 11.64 6.61 -11.49
CA ILE A 77 10.83 7.57 -12.25
C ILE A 77 10.37 8.72 -11.33
N SER A 78 9.78 8.39 -10.19
CA SER A 78 9.31 9.36 -9.21
C SER A 78 9.25 8.75 -7.82
N GLU A 79 9.88 9.41 -6.86
CA GLU A 79 9.79 9.08 -5.44
C GLU A 79 8.63 9.80 -4.73
N GLU A 80 8.09 10.85 -5.35
CA GLU A 80 7.07 11.73 -4.76
C GLU A 80 5.66 11.41 -5.27
N THR A 81 5.54 11.03 -6.55
CA THR A 81 4.26 10.74 -7.19
C THR A 81 4.12 9.24 -7.41
N PRO A 82 3.08 8.60 -6.87
CA PRO A 82 2.90 7.16 -7.03
C PRO A 82 2.59 6.81 -8.48
N ALA A 83 3.15 5.69 -8.92
CA ALA A 83 2.87 5.12 -10.24
C ALA A 83 1.57 4.32 -10.23
N LEU A 84 1.21 3.72 -9.09
CA LEU A 84 0.01 2.92 -8.91
C LEU A 84 -0.68 3.29 -7.59
N TRP A 85 -2.00 3.41 -7.63
CA TRP A 85 -2.86 3.54 -6.46
C TRP A 85 -3.54 2.21 -6.16
N LEU A 86 -3.54 1.81 -4.89
CA LEU A 86 -4.13 0.56 -4.44
C LEU A 86 -5.44 0.87 -3.73
N HIS A 87 -6.50 0.18 -4.14
CA HIS A 87 -7.82 0.34 -3.56
C HIS A 87 -8.27 -0.98 -2.93
N CYS A 88 -8.52 -0.97 -1.62
CA CYS A 88 -9.09 -2.11 -0.92
C CYS A 88 -10.59 -2.23 -1.28
N GLN A 89 -11.05 -3.42 -1.67
CA GLN A 89 -12.49 -3.69 -1.80
C GLN A 89 -13.17 -4.15 -0.48
N GLY A 90 -12.60 -3.78 0.68
CA GLY A 90 -13.11 -4.18 1.99
C GLY A 90 -12.90 -3.10 3.06
N LYS A 91 -13.64 -3.20 4.18
CA LYS A 91 -13.43 -2.35 5.35
C LYS A 91 -12.00 -2.52 5.84
N LEU A 92 -11.24 -1.44 5.91
CA LEU A 92 -10.00 -1.39 6.68
C LEU A 92 -10.28 -2.03 8.06
N PRO A 93 -9.48 -3.00 8.54
CA PRO A 93 -9.64 -3.48 9.90
C PRO A 93 -9.55 -2.26 10.83
N PRO A 94 -10.46 -2.11 11.81
CA PRO A 94 -10.45 -0.96 12.69
C PRO A 94 -9.06 -0.85 13.31
N CYS A 95 -8.46 0.34 13.21
CA CYS A 95 -7.20 0.64 13.88
C CYS A 95 -7.35 0.21 15.34
N HIS A 96 -6.65 -0.84 15.74
CA HIS A 96 -6.46 -1.12 17.15
C HIS A 96 -5.66 0.07 17.67
N GLU A 97 -6.38 1.04 18.24
CA GLU A 97 -5.78 2.06 19.08
C GLU A 97 -4.90 1.29 20.08
N HIS A 98 -3.58 1.45 19.95
CA HIS A 98 -2.71 1.20 21.08
C HIS A 98 -3.15 2.18 22.15
N SER A 99 -4.11 1.76 22.97
CA SER A 99 -4.54 2.48 24.15
C SER A 99 -3.28 2.67 24.98
N ARG A 100 -2.70 3.86 24.90
CA ARG A 100 -1.70 4.34 25.84
C ARG A 100 -2.36 4.20 27.20
N LYS A 101 -2.04 3.13 27.92
CA LYS A 101 -2.34 3.01 29.34
C LYS A 101 -1.68 4.22 29.99
N ALA A 102 -2.48 5.25 30.26
CA ALA A 102 -2.10 6.28 31.20
C ALA A 102 -1.96 5.59 32.57
N GLN A 103 -0.75 5.13 32.87
CA GLN A 103 -0.32 4.85 34.23
C GLN A 103 -0.47 6.15 35.01
N LYS A 104 -1.61 6.33 35.68
CA LYS A 104 -1.66 7.21 36.86
C LYS A 104 -0.94 6.49 37.99
N VAL A 105 0.34 6.81 38.12
CA VAL A 105 1.14 6.57 39.31
C VAL A 105 0.63 7.47 40.43
N GLY A 106 0.24 6.83 41.54
CA GLY A 106 0.46 7.32 42.90
C GLY A 106 -0.32 8.54 43.40
N GLN A 107 -1.26 8.32 44.31
CA GLN A 107 -1.14 8.87 45.67
C GLN A 107 -2.06 8.11 46.65
N GLN A 108 -1.43 7.35 47.54
CA GLN A 108 -1.96 7.00 48.86
C GLN A 108 -2.10 8.28 49.68
N ASN A 109 -3.22 8.44 50.39
CA ASN A 109 -3.20 8.58 51.85
C ASN A 109 -4.61 8.45 52.44
N MET A 110 -4.76 7.42 53.28
CA MET A 110 -5.75 7.32 54.35
C MET A 110 -5.52 8.44 55.37
N ILE A 111 -6.57 9.04 55.95
CA ILE A 111 -6.87 9.26 57.41
C ILE A 111 -8.36 9.72 57.50
N ALA A 112 -9.32 8.86 57.87
CA ALA A 112 -9.94 8.63 59.20
C ALA A 112 -10.93 9.70 59.73
N ASN A 113 -12.16 9.22 59.99
CA ASN A 113 -13.25 9.67 60.87
C ASN A 113 -13.12 10.96 61.71
N LEU A 114 -14.18 11.79 61.68
CA LEU A 114 -15.19 11.93 62.74
C LEU A 114 -16.40 12.73 62.24
#